data_AF-A0A536WSS0-F1
#
_entry.id   AF-A0A536WSS0-F1
#
_cell.length_a   1.000
_cell.length_b   1.000
_cell.length_c   1.000
_cell.angle_alpha   90.00
_cell.angle_beta   90.00
_cell.angle_gamma   90.00
#
_symmetry.space_group_name_H-M   'P 1'
#
loop_
_entity.id
_entity.type
_entity.pdbx_description
1 polymer ?
#
loop_
_entity_poly.entity_id
_entity_poly.type
_entity_poly.pdbx_seq_one_letter_code
_entity_poly.pdbx_strand_id
1 'polypeptide(L)'
;MRLQITRRSALLSLLASTLLAACASRPLPSDPTPPIVFVHGNGDTAALWVPTIWRFESNGWPRDRLYAIDVPYPLARDDDSKPQDGRTSSADQTRFLAAEIDKVLKATGARKVVLFGLSRGGNAIRSYLADAGNAAKVSHAILGGTPNHGVYANPKVNPGGEFNGAGPFLSGLNSPKGANGDEVTPGPKWMTIRSDNNDRYAQPEGANTGLPGFKGPTGVNFDGPALKGAENVVIAAVDHRETALGPKAFEQAYRFITGKPPASVAITPETSVVLNGKLVGLGLNNEPGKGNYVNNLPLVGTSLEVYAVNPATGERLGPALHRKSIGADGAWGPFVADPKMNYEFVISAPGFATTHIYRSPFPRSSEYVQLRAERIADADRDAKSVVTLVRPRGYFGVPRDDVSLDGKNPPGGVPSGVPVASTAKLKVLDEANRAVVGAFNGERIVGRAWPVADNHIVFLELMN
;
A
#
# COMPACT_ATOMS: atom_id res chain seq x y z
N MET A 1 -83.78 6.53 -7.53
CA MET A 1 -83.10 7.54 -6.69
C MET A 1 -81.68 7.72 -7.24
N ARG A 2 -81.43 8.78 -8.04
CA ARG A 2 -80.14 9.01 -8.73
C ARG A 2 -79.19 9.76 -7.79
N LEU A 3 -78.05 9.17 -7.44
CA LEU A 3 -76.99 9.85 -6.69
C LEU A 3 -76.26 10.83 -7.63
N GLN A 4 -76.44 12.14 -7.40
CA GLN A 4 -75.62 13.19 -8.01
C GLN A 4 -74.28 13.27 -7.28
N ILE A 5 -73.23 12.69 -7.88
CA ILE A 5 -71.86 12.94 -7.48
C ILE A 5 -71.46 14.29 -8.08
N THR A 6 -71.31 15.31 -7.24
CA THR A 6 -70.92 16.66 -7.67
C THR A 6 -69.44 16.68 -8.07
N ARG A 7 -69.12 17.36 -9.18
CA ARG A 7 -67.75 17.53 -9.72
C ARG A 7 -66.73 18.08 -8.70
N ARG A 8 -67.17 18.66 -7.59
CA ARG A 8 -66.31 19.18 -6.51
C ARG A 8 -65.74 18.09 -5.60
N SER A 9 -66.41 16.95 -5.44
CA SER A 9 -65.91 15.84 -4.60
C SER A 9 -64.84 14.99 -5.27
N ALA A 10 -64.71 15.04 -6.60
CA ALA A 10 -63.68 14.33 -7.36
C ALA A 10 -62.34 15.10 -7.43
N LEU A 11 -62.36 16.42 -7.23
CA LEU A 11 -61.15 17.26 -7.25
C LEU A 11 -60.39 17.24 -5.91
N LEU A 12 -61.07 16.97 -4.79
CA LEU A 12 -60.42 16.88 -3.48
C LEU A 12 -59.73 15.54 -3.21
N SER A 13 -60.15 14.46 -3.86
CA SER A 13 -59.51 13.13 -3.76
C SER A 13 -58.27 12.97 -4.66
N LEU A 14 -58.13 13.81 -5.71
CA LEU A 14 -56.91 13.87 -6.53
C LEU A 14 -55.77 14.72 -5.91
N LEU A 15 -56.08 15.63 -4.98
CA LEU A 15 -55.05 16.42 -4.28
C LEU A 15 -54.50 15.73 -3.02
N ALA A 16 -55.21 14.75 -2.44
CA ALA A 16 -54.72 13.98 -1.31
C ALA A 16 -53.74 12.86 -1.71
N SER A 17 -53.83 12.38 -2.95
CA SER A 17 -52.96 11.31 -3.49
C SER A 17 -51.64 11.82 -4.08
N THR A 18 -51.50 13.13 -4.32
CA THR A 18 -50.23 13.74 -4.77
C THR A 18 -49.33 14.21 -3.62
N LEU A 19 -49.86 14.34 -2.39
CA LEU A 19 -49.06 14.71 -1.21
C LEU A 19 -48.36 13.53 -0.53
N LEU A 20 -48.79 12.28 -0.78
CA LEU A 20 -48.14 11.07 -0.25
C LEU A 20 -47.01 10.54 -1.16
N ALA A 21 -46.93 10.98 -2.43
CA ALA A 21 -45.84 10.63 -3.35
C ALA A 21 -44.63 11.58 -3.25
N ALA A 22 -44.75 12.70 -2.51
CA ALA A 22 -43.67 13.67 -2.30
C ALA A 22 -42.67 13.26 -1.21
N CYS A 23 -42.86 12.11 -0.55
CA CYS A 23 -41.82 11.42 0.20
C CYS A 23 -40.94 10.55 -0.72
N ALA A 24 -40.75 10.97 -1.97
CA ALA A 24 -39.63 10.50 -2.78
C ALA A 24 -38.34 10.89 -2.03
N SER A 25 -37.70 9.87 -1.48
CA SER A 25 -36.36 9.86 -0.88
C SER A 25 -35.49 11.00 -1.38
N ARG A 26 -35.40 12.10 -0.60
CA ARG A 26 -34.31 13.06 -0.75
C ARG A 26 -33.02 12.22 -0.74
N PRO A 27 -32.15 12.31 -1.77
CA PRO A 27 -30.84 11.72 -1.67
C PRO A 27 -30.22 12.30 -0.41
N LEU A 28 -29.94 11.43 0.57
CA LEU A 28 -29.22 11.83 1.75
C LEU A 28 -27.92 12.49 1.29
N PRO A 29 -27.49 13.60 1.92
CA PRO A 29 -26.24 14.25 1.57
C PRO A 29 -25.14 13.19 1.48
N SER A 30 -24.37 13.21 0.40
CA SER A 30 -23.14 12.41 0.32
C SER A 30 -22.27 12.82 1.50
N ASP A 31 -21.80 11.85 2.28
CA ASP A 31 -20.79 12.09 3.32
C ASP A 31 -19.64 12.88 2.66
N PRO A 32 -19.35 14.12 3.08
CA PRO A 32 -18.33 14.95 2.45
C PRO A 32 -16.93 14.35 2.62
N THR A 33 -16.76 13.44 3.58
CA THR A 33 -15.50 12.75 3.91
C THR A 33 -15.78 11.26 4.17
N PRO A 34 -16.12 10.48 3.13
CA PRO A 34 -16.42 9.07 3.31
C PRO A 34 -15.19 8.34 3.90
N PRO A 35 -15.38 7.28 4.69
CA PRO A 35 -14.25 6.46 5.13
C PRO A 35 -13.51 5.86 3.92
N ILE A 36 -12.19 5.94 3.92
CA ILE A 36 -11.33 5.36 2.89
C ILE A 36 -10.63 4.13 3.48
N VAL A 37 -10.72 3.01 2.78
CA VAL A 37 -9.95 1.79 3.06
C VAL A 37 -8.87 1.63 1.99
N PHE A 38 -7.63 1.76 2.42
CA PHE A 38 -6.43 1.60 1.62
C PHE A 38 -5.96 0.14 1.63
N VAL A 39 -5.69 -0.44 0.45
CA VAL A 39 -5.41 -1.88 0.27
C VAL A 39 -4.03 -2.06 -0.38
N HIS A 40 -3.07 -2.59 0.37
CA HIS A 40 -1.69 -2.76 -0.09
C HIS A 40 -1.53 -3.90 -1.12
N GLY A 41 -0.37 -3.90 -1.80
CA GLY A 41 -0.01 -4.89 -2.81
C GLY A 41 0.53 -6.21 -2.25
N ASN A 42 1.03 -7.05 -3.17
CA ASN A 42 1.62 -8.34 -2.86
C ASN A 42 2.93 -8.17 -2.08
N GLY A 43 3.04 -8.80 -0.90
CA GLY A 43 4.25 -8.67 -0.06
C GLY A 43 4.37 -7.33 0.70
N ASP A 44 3.42 -6.41 0.50
CA ASP A 44 3.42 -5.09 1.13
C ASP A 44 2.64 -5.08 2.46
N THR A 45 2.52 -3.89 3.04
CA THR A 45 1.91 -3.67 4.35
C THR A 45 1.11 -2.36 4.38
N ALA A 46 0.33 -2.13 5.44
CA ALA A 46 -0.39 -0.87 5.64
C ALA A 46 0.52 0.37 5.65
N ALA A 47 1.79 0.23 6.06
CA ALA A 47 2.72 1.34 6.23
C ALA A 47 3.09 2.08 4.93
N LEU A 48 2.85 1.45 3.77
CA LEU A 48 3.06 2.10 2.48
C LEU A 48 2.12 3.30 2.28
N TRP A 49 0.94 3.28 2.90
CA TRP A 49 -0.07 4.31 2.74
C TRP A 49 0.13 5.55 3.62
N VAL A 50 1.10 5.55 4.54
CA VAL A 50 1.32 6.65 5.50
C VAL A 50 1.41 8.03 4.81
N PRO A 51 2.23 8.24 3.75
CA PRO A 51 2.27 9.54 3.08
C PRO A 51 0.93 9.92 2.41
N THR A 52 0.21 8.95 1.84
CA THR A 52 -1.11 9.19 1.22
C THR A 52 -2.14 9.59 2.27
N ILE A 53 -2.18 8.90 3.42
CA ILE A 53 -3.02 9.24 4.57
C ILE A 53 -2.73 10.67 5.02
N TRP A 54 -1.46 11.02 5.22
CA TRP A 54 -1.06 12.36 5.61
C TRP A 54 -1.44 13.43 4.58
N ARG A 55 -1.44 13.12 3.28
CA ARG A 55 -1.93 14.03 2.25
C ARG A 55 -3.45 14.25 2.38
N PHE A 56 -4.23 13.21 2.66
CA PHE A 56 -5.65 13.37 2.97
C PHE A 56 -5.88 14.21 4.23
N GLU A 57 -5.18 13.93 5.34
CA GLU A 57 -5.25 14.71 6.58
C GLU A 57 -4.88 16.18 6.36
N SER A 58 -3.83 16.44 5.58
CA SER A 58 -3.39 17.80 5.22
C SER A 58 -4.42 18.57 4.40
N ASN A 59 -5.39 17.88 3.81
CA ASN A 59 -6.52 18.46 3.07
C ASN A 59 -7.83 18.39 3.87
N GLY A 60 -7.76 18.17 5.19
CA GLY A 60 -8.90 18.24 6.10
C GLY A 60 -9.69 16.94 6.23
N TRP A 61 -9.19 15.82 5.71
CA TRP A 61 -9.85 14.52 5.92
C TRP A 61 -9.67 14.08 7.39
N PRO A 62 -10.75 13.70 8.09
CA PRO A 62 -10.63 13.23 9.48
C PRO A 62 -9.81 11.94 9.57
N ARG A 63 -8.90 11.87 10.56
CA ARG A 63 -8.04 10.69 10.80
C ARG A 63 -8.85 9.42 11.08
N ASP A 64 -9.96 9.54 11.79
CA ASP A 64 -10.91 8.47 12.07
C ASP A 64 -11.75 8.03 10.85
N ARG A 65 -11.42 8.54 9.65
CA ARG A 65 -12.00 8.14 8.36
C ARG A 65 -10.96 7.52 7.42
N LEU A 66 -9.72 7.35 7.85
CA LEU A 66 -8.62 6.85 7.01
C LEU A 66 -8.10 5.53 7.58
N TYR A 67 -8.30 4.44 6.85
CA TYR A 67 -7.98 3.09 7.31
C TYR A 67 -7.10 2.37 6.31
N ALA A 68 -6.00 1.77 6.74
CA ALA A 68 -5.19 0.87 5.91
C ALA A 68 -5.30 -0.56 6.44
N ILE A 69 -5.70 -1.50 5.57
CA ILE A 69 -5.70 -2.93 5.91
C ILE A 69 -4.26 -3.44 5.99
N ASP A 70 -4.02 -4.40 6.88
CA ASP A 70 -2.74 -5.06 7.05
C ASP A 70 -2.94 -6.58 7.02
N VAL A 71 -2.71 -7.18 5.83
CA VAL A 71 -2.98 -8.62 5.60
C VAL A 71 -1.87 -9.46 6.23
N PRO A 72 -2.17 -10.44 7.10
CA PRO A 72 -1.16 -11.19 7.88
C PRO A 72 -0.09 -11.88 7.02
N TYR A 73 -0.50 -12.48 5.91
CA TYR A 73 0.39 -13.08 4.92
C TYR A 73 0.15 -12.41 3.57
N PRO A 74 0.93 -11.37 3.23
CA PRO A 74 0.63 -10.51 2.10
C PRO A 74 1.02 -11.12 0.75
N LEU A 75 1.71 -12.25 0.73
CA LEU A 75 2.16 -12.93 -0.49
C LEU A 75 1.09 -13.87 -1.07
N ALA A 76 0.91 -13.79 -2.37
CA ALA A 76 0.08 -14.67 -3.17
C ALA A 76 0.66 -16.08 -3.25
N ARG A 77 -0.22 -17.08 -3.27
CA ARG A 77 0.16 -18.47 -3.57
C ARG A 77 0.73 -18.57 -4.99
N ASP A 78 1.63 -19.52 -5.20
CA ASP A 78 2.18 -19.79 -6.52
C ASP A 78 1.11 -20.32 -7.48
N ASP A 79 0.18 -21.11 -6.95
CA ASP A 79 -1.05 -21.60 -7.58
C ASP A 79 -2.21 -21.31 -6.62
N ASP A 80 -3.15 -20.45 -7.02
CA ASP A 80 -4.21 -19.92 -6.15
C ASP A 80 -5.11 -21.04 -5.58
N SER A 81 -5.26 -22.13 -6.33
CA SER A 81 -6.10 -23.27 -5.98
C SER A 81 -5.45 -24.23 -4.98
N LYS A 82 -4.13 -24.13 -4.76
CA LYS A 82 -3.38 -25.06 -3.91
C LYS A 82 -2.99 -24.40 -2.60
N PRO A 83 -3.20 -25.03 -1.44
CA PRO A 83 -2.67 -24.53 -0.18
C PRO A 83 -1.16 -24.33 -0.25
N GLN A 84 -0.68 -23.22 0.34
CA GLN A 84 0.74 -22.93 0.49
C GLN A 84 0.94 -22.15 1.78
N ASP A 85 1.73 -22.71 2.70
CA ASP A 85 1.99 -22.10 3.99
C ASP A 85 2.63 -20.71 3.86
N GLY A 86 2.19 -19.81 4.73
CA GLY A 86 2.67 -18.42 4.76
C GLY A 86 2.23 -17.55 3.58
N ARG A 87 1.27 -18.04 2.77
CA ARG A 87 0.73 -17.33 1.61
C ARG A 87 -0.80 -17.40 1.57
N THR A 88 -1.42 -16.41 0.94
CA THR A 88 -2.88 -16.25 0.87
C THR A 88 -3.39 -16.41 -0.55
N SER A 89 -4.54 -17.07 -0.72
CA SER A 89 -5.25 -17.06 -2.01
C SER A 89 -5.93 -15.70 -2.26
N SER A 90 -6.40 -15.52 -3.50
CA SER A 90 -7.31 -14.45 -3.88
C SER A 90 -8.56 -14.42 -2.98
N ALA A 91 -9.14 -15.59 -2.69
CA ALA A 91 -10.30 -15.71 -1.81
C ALA A 91 -9.98 -15.33 -0.34
N ASP A 92 -8.78 -15.68 0.16
CA ASP A 92 -8.33 -15.24 1.49
C ASP A 92 -8.23 -13.72 1.56
N GLN A 93 -7.61 -13.07 0.56
CA GLN A 93 -7.52 -11.62 0.50
C GLN A 93 -8.90 -10.93 0.47
N THR A 94 -9.83 -11.44 -0.35
CA THR A 94 -11.20 -10.89 -0.41
C THR A 94 -11.91 -10.98 0.94
N ARG A 95 -11.73 -12.08 1.69
CA ARG A 95 -12.30 -12.19 3.05
C ARG A 95 -11.67 -11.20 4.02
N PHE A 96 -10.35 -11.01 4.00
CA PHE A 96 -9.70 -10.01 4.85
C PHE A 96 -10.20 -8.60 4.55
N LEU A 97 -10.34 -8.24 3.26
CA LEU A 97 -10.88 -6.96 2.85
C LEU A 97 -12.34 -6.78 3.31
N ALA A 98 -13.19 -7.79 3.12
CA ALA A 98 -14.59 -7.74 3.57
C ALA A 98 -14.69 -7.47 5.09
N ALA A 99 -13.88 -8.17 5.89
CA ALA A 99 -13.85 -7.99 7.34
C ALA A 99 -13.41 -6.57 7.75
N GLU A 100 -12.40 -6.00 7.08
CA GLU A 100 -11.97 -4.62 7.37
C GLU A 100 -13.03 -3.59 6.96
N ILE A 101 -13.71 -3.79 5.82
CA ILE A 101 -14.82 -2.92 5.39
C ILE A 101 -15.96 -2.95 6.41
N ASP A 102 -16.39 -4.13 6.85
CA ASP A 102 -17.47 -4.25 7.83
C ASP A 102 -17.09 -3.60 9.18
N LYS A 103 -15.84 -3.75 9.62
CA LYS A 103 -15.30 -3.07 10.80
C LYS A 103 -15.32 -1.55 10.63
N VAL A 104 -14.91 -1.02 9.48
CA VAL A 104 -14.89 0.43 9.20
C VAL A 104 -16.30 1.00 9.14
N LEU A 105 -17.23 0.34 8.45
CA LEU A 105 -18.63 0.76 8.38
C LEU A 105 -19.26 0.78 9.78
N LYS A 106 -18.98 -0.24 10.60
CA LYS A 106 -19.43 -0.30 11.99
C LYS A 106 -18.85 0.83 12.85
N ALA A 107 -17.55 1.08 12.74
CA ALA A 107 -16.85 2.09 13.55
C ALA A 107 -17.30 3.52 13.21
N THR A 108 -17.57 3.79 11.94
CA THR A 108 -17.87 5.15 11.44
C THR A 108 -19.36 5.45 11.32
N GLY A 109 -20.22 4.42 11.34
CA GLY A 109 -21.64 4.52 11.03
C GLY A 109 -21.93 4.87 9.56
N ALA A 110 -20.90 4.92 8.70
CA ALA A 110 -21.07 5.19 7.29
C ALA A 110 -21.78 4.03 6.60
N ARG A 111 -22.53 4.32 5.53
CA ARG A 111 -23.20 3.29 4.70
C ARG A 111 -22.33 2.78 3.56
N LYS A 112 -21.34 3.59 3.15
CA LYS A 112 -20.41 3.26 2.07
C LYS A 112 -18.99 3.68 2.43
N VAL A 113 -18.02 2.96 1.88
CA VAL A 113 -16.61 3.34 1.91
C VAL A 113 -16.11 3.73 0.51
N VAL A 114 -14.93 4.34 0.46
CA VAL A 114 -14.06 4.38 -0.71
C VAL A 114 -13.01 3.29 -0.56
N LEU A 115 -12.71 2.55 -1.63
CA LEU A 115 -11.62 1.59 -1.67
C LEU A 115 -10.51 2.11 -2.58
N PHE A 116 -9.27 2.14 -2.07
CA PHE A 116 -8.11 2.55 -2.85
C PHE A 116 -7.02 1.46 -2.76
N GLY A 117 -6.84 0.71 -3.84
CA GLY A 117 -5.92 -0.41 -3.92
C GLY A 117 -4.66 -0.10 -4.71
N LEU A 118 -3.55 -0.68 -4.29
CA LEU A 118 -2.30 -0.77 -5.02
C LEU A 118 -2.08 -2.21 -5.47
N SER A 119 -1.68 -2.42 -6.73
CA SER A 119 -1.20 -3.72 -7.22
C SER A 119 -2.21 -4.85 -6.91
N ARG A 120 -1.77 -5.96 -6.29
CA ARG A 120 -2.63 -7.06 -5.79
C ARG A 120 -3.84 -6.58 -4.99
N GLY A 121 -3.73 -5.52 -4.21
CA GLY A 121 -4.84 -4.95 -3.44
C GLY A 121 -6.00 -4.49 -4.31
N GLY A 122 -5.75 -4.07 -5.54
CA GLY A 122 -6.81 -3.77 -6.50
C GLY A 122 -7.55 -5.01 -7.01
N ASN A 123 -6.87 -6.15 -7.13
CA ASN A 123 -7.54 -7.41 -7.47
C ASN A 123 -8.46 -7.88 -6.33
N ALA A 124 -8.05 -7.68 -5.07
CA ALA A 124 -8.92 -7.95 -3.92
C ALA A 124 -10.18 -7.06 -3.94
N ILE A 125 -10.04 -5.77 -4.27
CA ILE A 125 -11.17 -4.85 -4.44
C ILE A 125 -12.12 -5.34 -5.54
N ARG A 126 -11.59 -5.73 -6.70
CA ARG A 126 -12.38 -6.25 -7.82
C ARG A 126 -13.13 -7.53 -7.44
N SER A 127 -12.46 -8.45 -6.75
CA SER A 127 -13.06 -9.69 -6.28
C SER A 127 -14.16 -9.44 -5.25
N TYR A 128 -13.94 -8.53 -4.29
CA TYR A 128 -14.97 -8.13 -3.32
C TYR A 128 -16.22 -7.53 -4.01
N LEU A 129 -15.99 -6.66 -4.99
CA LEU A 129 -17.03 -5.95 -5.74
C LEU A 129 -17.73 -6.81 -6.81
N ALA A 130 -17.30 -8.06 -7.04
CA ALA A 130 -18.02 -8.97 -7.93
C ALA A 130 -19.41 -9.36 -7.38
N ASP A 131 -19.61 -9.25 -6.06
CA ASP A 131 -20.91 -9.40 -5.42
C ASP A 131 -21.67 -8.07 -5.36
N ALA A 132 -22.92 -8.04 -5.81
CA ALA A 132 -23.73 -6.82 -5.88
C ALA A 132 -24.08 -6.24 -4.49
N GLY A 133 -24.23 -7.10 -3.47
CA GLY A 133 -24.45 -6.67 -2.09
C GLY A 133 -23.22 -5.98 -1.49
N ASN A 134 -22.03 -6.49 -1.80
CA ASN A 134 -20.76 -5.85 -1.47
C ASN A 134 -20.57 -4.53 -2.23
N ALA A 135 -20.91 -4.49 -3.52
CA ALA A 135 -20.84 -3.28 -4.34
C ALA A 135 -21.75 -2.17 -3.80
N ALA A 136 -22.91 -2.51 -3.22
CA ALA A 136 -23.79 -1.55 -2.57
C ALA A 136 -23.15 -0.82 -1.38
N LYS A 137 -22.12 -1.40 -0.74
CA LYS A 137 -21.35 -0.81 0.37
C LYS A 137 -20.19 0.09 -0.10
N VAL A 138 -20.00 0.30 -1.40
CA VAL A 138 -18.86 1.05 -1.93
C VAL A 138 -19.35 2.22 -2.80
N SER A 139 -18.70 3.36 -2.63
CA SER A 139 -18.98 4.59 -3.39
C SER A 139 -18.01 4.76 -4.56
N HIS A 140 -16.72 4.54 -4.30
CA HIS A 140 -15.64 4.68 -5.27
C HIS A 140 -14.64 3.53 -5.10
N ALA A 141 -14.13 3.02 -6.21
CA ALA A 141 -13.04 2.06 -6.29
C ALA A 141 -11.92 2.65 -7.15
N ILE A 142 -10.74 2.80 -6.55
CA ILE A 142 -9.55 3.40 -7.19
C ILE A 142 -8.45 2.34 -7.22
N LEU A 143 -7.95 2.03 -8.40
CA LEU A 143 -7.00 0.93 -8.64
C LEU A 143 -5.68 1.49 -9.21
N GLY A 144 -4.65 1.62 -8.39
CA GLY A 144 -3.32 2.05 -8.84
C GLY A 144 -2.45 0.86 -9.22
N GLY A 145 -1.95 0.84 -10.46
CA GLY A 145 -0.98 -0.16 -10.94
C GLY A 145 -1.50 -1.60 -10.79
N THR A 146 -2.82 -1.78 -10.73
CA THR A 146 -3.42 -3.08 -10.48
C THR A 146 -3.21 -3.94 -11.72
N PRO A 147 -2.71 -5.19 -11.59
CA PRO A 147 -2.52 -6.08 -12.74
C PRO A 147 -3.87 -6.66 -13.18
N ASN A 148 -4.76 -5.78 -13.68
CA ASN A 148 -6.14 -6.08 -14.04
C ASN A 148 -6.25 -7.11 -15.16
N HIS A 149 -5.32 -7.05 -16.11
CA HIS A 149 -5.15 -8.03 -17.18
C HIS A 149 -3.97 -8.97 -16.93
N GLY A 150 -3.44 -9.00 -15.71
CA GLY A 150 -2.30 -9.82 -15.30
C GLY A 150 -0.96 -9.11 -15.44
N VAL A 151 0.07 -9.73 -14.87
CA VAL A 151 1.49 -9.36 -15.13
C VAL A 151 2.04 -10.12 -16.35
N TYR A 152 1.30 -11.15 -16.75
CA TYR A 152 1.38 -11.88 -18.01
C TYR A 152 -0.02 -12.47 -18.29
N ALA A 153 -0.34 -12.77 -19.54
CA ALA A 153 -1.57 -13.42 -19.98
C ALA A 153 -1.20 -14.57 -20.93
N ASN A 154 -0.97 -15.75 -20.37
CA ASN A 154 -0.55 -16.92 -21.14
C ASN A 154 -1.11 -18.22 -20.52
N PRO A 155 -2.00 -18.95 -21.21
CA PRO A 155 -2.62 -20.16 -20.66
C PRO A 155 -1.62 -21.32 -20.48
N LYS A 156 -0.42 -21.24 -21.10
CA LYS A 156 0.62 -22.27 -21.01
C LYS A 156 1.63 -22.04 -19.89
N VAL A 157 1.63 -20.85 -19.27
CA VAL A 157 2.60 -20.47 -18.22
C VAL A 157 1.85 -20.26 -16.92
N ASN A 158 2.10 -21.12 -15.92
CA ASN A 158 1.44 -21.08 -14.60
C ASN A 158 -0.05 -20.67 -14.65
N PRO A 159 -0.94 -21.52 -15.20
CA PRO A 159 -2.37 -21.20 -15.36
C PRO A 159 -3.12 -21.04 -14.04
N GLY A 160 -2.58 -21.55 -12.92
CA GLY A 160 -3.14 -21.39 -11.58
C GLY A 160 -2.72 -20.11 -10.86
N GLY A 161 -1.77 -19.33 -11.40
CA GLY A 161 -1.30 -18.10 -10.77
C GLY A 161 -2.35 -16.98 -10.82
N GLU A 162 -2.60 -16.31 -9.69
CA GLU A 162 -3.58 -15.21 -9.62
C GLU A 162 -3.20 -13.99 -10.48
N PHE A 163 -1.94 -13.87 -10.90
CA PHE A 163 -1.45 -12.79 -11.77
C PHE A 163 -1.45 -13.14 -13.27
N ASN A 164 -1.94 -14.31 -13.64
CA ASN A 164 -2.07 -14.71 -15.04
C ASN A 164 -3.41 -14.20 -15.61
N GLY A 165 -3.37 -13.26 -16.56
CA GLY A 165 -4.55 -12.74 -17.25
C GLY A 165 -5.36 -13.79 -18.01
N ALA A 166 -4.72 -14.89 -18.41
CA ALA A 166 -5.38 -16.04 -19.02
C ALA A 166 -5.88 -17.07 -17.98
N GLY A 167 -5.58 -16.86 -16.71
CA GLY A 167 -6.00 -17.73 -15.60
C GLY A 167 -7.48 -17.52 -15.23
N PRO A 168 -8.09 -18.46 -14.50
CA PRO A 168 -9.51 -18.43 -14.16
C PRO A 168 -9.90 -17.22 -13.30
N PHE A 169 -9.02 -16.78 -12.39
CA PHE A 169 -9.30 -15.64 -11.52
C PHE A 169 -9.48 -14.34 -12.31
N LEU A 170 -8.48 -13.94 -13.10
CA LEU A 170 -8.53 -12.67 -13.84
C LEU A 170 -9.51 -12.72 -15.02
N SER A 171 -9.63 -13.84 -15.73
CA SER A 171 -10.65 -13.97 -16.78
C SER A 171 -12.08 -13.87 -16.23
N GLY A 172 -12.35 -14.40 -15.03
CA GLY A 172 -13.61 -14.22 -14.33
C GLY A 172 -13.86 -12.75 -13.95
N LEU A 173 -12.84 -12.06 -13.43
CA LEU A 173 -12.96 -10.63 -13.10
C LEU A 173 -13.14 -9.75 -14.34
N ASN A 174 -12.50 -10.06 -15.46
CA ASN A 174 -12.57 -9.31 -16.73
C ASN A 174 -13.81 -9.67 -17.56
N SER A 175 -14.58 -10.68 -17.16
CA SER A 175 -15.85 -11.02 -17.84
C SER A 175 -16.84 -9.85 -17.73
N PRO A 176 -17.59 -9.52 -18.81
CA PRO A 176 -18.56 -8.43 -18.83
C PRO A 176 -19.52 -8.41 -17.62
N LYS A 177 -19.69 -7.24 -17.00
CA LYS A 177 -20.60 -7.00 -15.87
C LYS A 177 -21.96 -6.43 -16.29
N GLY A 178 -22.19 -6.31 -17.60
CA GLY A 178 -23.43 -5.82 -18.20
C GLY A 178 -23.39 -5.82 -19.72
N ALA A 179 -24.49 -5.43 -20.36
CA ALA A 179 -24.66 -5.47 -21.82
C ALA A 179 -23.64 -4.61 -22.59
N ASN A 180 -23.09 -3.57 -21.96
CA ASN A 180 -22.08 -2.68 -22.57
C ASN A 180 -20.70 -3.34 -22.70
N GLY A 181 -20.51 -4.52 -22.11
CA GLY A 181 -19.22 -5.20 -22.07
C GLY A 181 -18.23 -4.53 -21.12
N ASP A 182 -18.70 -3.80 -20.11
CA ASP A 182 -17.87 -3.16 -19.09
C ASP A 182 -17.29 -4.22 -18.15
N GLU A 183 -16.05 -4.02 -17.71
CA GLU A 183 -15.36 -4.93 -16.78
C GLU A 183 -15.62 -4.59 -15.32
N VAL A 184 -16.22 -3.41 -15.08
CA VAL A 184 -16.48 -2.87 -13.75
C VAL A 184 -17.90 -3.16 -13.29
N THR A 185 -18.05 -3.53 -12.01
CA THR A 185 -19.39 -3.80 -11.44
C THR A 185 -20.20 -2.50 -11.33
N PRO A 186 -21.48 -2.49 -11.76
CA PRO A 186 -22.36 -1.34 -11.59
C PRO A 186 -22.54 -0.92 -10.12
N GLY A 187 -22.71 0.39 -9.88
CA GLY A 187 -23.00 0.96 -8.56
C GLY A 187 -21.89 1.89 -8.03
N PRO A 188 -20.67 1.37 -7.75
CA PRO A 188 -19.53 2.21 -7.46
C PRO A 188 -19.05 3.00 -8.68
N LYS A 189 -18.41 4.15 -8.45
CA LYS A 189 -17.59 4.80 -9.48
C LYS A 189 -16.21 4.14 -9.52
N TRP A 190 -15.65 3.98 -10.72
CA TRP A 190 -14.37 3.30 -10.91
C TRP A 190 -13.33 4.20 -11.55
N MET A 191 -12.12 4.18 -10.97
CA MET A 191 -10.93 4.79 -11.54
C MET A 191 -9.80 3.76 -11.56
N THR A 192 -9.04 3.73 -12.65
CA THR A 192 -7.71 3.11 -12.67
C THR A 192 -6.66 4.20 -12.82
N ILE A 193 -5.52 4.04 -12.15
CA ILE A 193 -4.36 4.90 -12.31
C ILE A 193 -3.21 4.02 -12.77
N ARG A 194 -2.64 4.34 -13.93
CA ARG A 194 -1.53 3.60 -14.50
C ARG A 194 -0.36 4.50 -14.85
N SER A 195 0.80 3.88 -14.92
CA SER A 195 1.97 4.49 -15.55
C SER A 195 1.76 4.58 -17.07
N ASP A 196 2.44 5.53 -17.70
CA ASP A 196 2.62 5.55 -19.15
C ASP A 196 3.45 4.34 -19.62
N ASN A 197 4.59 4.05 -18.97
CA ASN A 197 5.47 2.93 -19.34
C ASN A 197 6.43 2.41 -18.24
N ASN A 198 6.45 3.00 -17.05
CA ASN A 198 7.40 2.68 -15.97
C ASN A 198 6.87 1.68 -14.93
N ASP A 199 5.67 1.13 -15.11
CA ASP A 199 5.15 0.07 -14.24
C ASP A 199 5.84 -1.26 -14.57
N ARG A 200 6.66 -1.77 -13.63
CA ARG A 200 7.37 -3.05 -13.70
C ARG A 200 6.51 -4.22 -14.21
N TYR A 201 5.23 -4.24 -13.86
CA TYR A 201 4.34 -5.38 -14.08
C TYR A 201 3.40 -5.20 -15.27
N ALA A 202 3.30 -3.99 -15.83
CA ALA A 202 2.57 -3.71 -17.06
C ALA A 202 3.55 -3.50 -18.23
N GLN A 203 4.28 -4.56 -18.58
CA GLN A 203 5.33 -4.53 -19.60
C GLN A 203 5.01 -5.51 -20.73
N PRO A 204 5.29 -5.18 -22.01
CA PRO A 204 5.15 -6.13 -23.12
C PRO A 204 6.11 -7.32 -23.02
N GLU A 205 7.25 -7.13 -22.36
CA GLU A 205 8.30 -8.15 -22.22
C GLU A 205 8.49 -8.64 -20.79
N GLY A 206 8.74 -9.95 -20.67
CA GLY A 206 8.59 -10.70 -19.43
C GLY A 206 9.70 -10.57 -18.39
N ALA A 207 10.78 -9.84 -18.69
CA ALA A 207 12.00 -9.80 -17.86
C ALA A 207 11.74 -9.35 -16.41
N ASN A 208 10.65 -8.64 -16.19
CA ASN A 208 10.32 -7.98 -14.93
C ASN A 208 9.11 -8.56 -14.19
N THR A 209 8.49 -9.63 -14.73
CA THR A 209 7.24 -10.24 -14.23
C THR A 209 7.35 -10.87 -12.85
N GLY A 210 8.56 -11.17 -12.38
CA GLY A 210 8.78 -11.93 -11.14
C GLY A 210 8.66 -13.45 -11.30
N LEU A 211 8.30 -13.93 -12.50
CA LEU A 211 8.36 -15.36 -12.83
C LEU A 211 9.81 -15.79 -13.09
N PRO A 212 10.35 -16.78 -12.36
CA PRO A 212 11.72 -17.25 -12.58
C PRO A 212 11.95 -17.69 -14.03
N GLY A 213 12.95 -17.08 -14.68
CA GLY A 213 13.38 -17.44 -16.04
C GLY A 213 12.46 -16.96 -17.18
N PHE A 214 11.34 -16.28 -16.88
CA PHE A 214 10.44 -15.78 -17.92
C PHE A 214 10.99 -14.50 -18.58
N LYS A 215 11.16 -14.53 -19.91
CA LYS A 215 11.73 -13.41 -20.69
C LYS A 215 10.98 -13.12 -22.00
N GLY A 216 9.94 -13.89 -22.32
CA GLY A 216 9.20 -13.73 -23.58
C GLY A 216 8.06 -12.71 -23.46
N PRO A 217 7.25 -12.58 -24.53
CA PRO A 217 6.09 -11.71 -24.55
C PRO A 217 5.15 -12.04 -23.39
N THR A 218 4.78 -11.02 -22.62
CA THR A 218 3.87 -11.21 -21.48
C THR A 218 2.45 -11.46 -21.92
N GLY A 219 2.04 -10.99 -23.10
CA GLY A 219 0.64 -10.96 -23.52
C GLY A 219 -0.16 -9.81 -22.89
N VAL A 220 0.51 -8.90 -22.16
CA VAL A 220 -0.04 -7.63 -21.66
C VAL A 220 0.81 -6.47 -22.19
N ASN A 221 0.40 -5.23 -21.97
CA ASN A 221 1.15 -4.03 -22.34
C ASN A 221 0.97 -2.93 -21.28
N PHE A 222 1.42 -1.71 -21.56
CA PHE A 222 1.31 -0.57 -20.64
C PHE A 222 -0.14 -0.21 -20.26
N ASP A 223 -1.12 -0.58 -21.10
CA ASP A 223 -2.54 -0.37 -20.85
C ASP A 223 -3.16 -1.49 -19.99
N GLY A 224 -2.42 -2.55 -19.67
CA GLY A 224 -2.91 -3.70 -18.89
C GLY A 224 -3.62 -3.36 -17.57
N PRO A 225 -3.26 -2.30 -16.84
CA PRO A 225 -4.01 -1.86 -15.67
C PRO A 225 -5.33 -1.13 -15.95
N ALA A 226 -5.61 -0.71 -17.19
CA ALA A 226 -6.88 -0.07 -17.52
C ALA A 226 -8.05 -1.06 -17.44
N LEU A 227 -9.26 -0.55 -17.20
CA LEU A 227 -10.50 -1.32 -17.23
C LEU A 227 -11.54 -0.62 -18.08
N LYS A 228 -12.24 -1.39 -18.92
CA LYS A 228 -13.39 -0.86 -19.65
C LYS A 228 -14.53 -0.52 -18.68
N GLY A 229 -15.07 0.69 -18.83
CA GLY A 229 -16.11 1.25 -17.95
C GLY A 229 -15.58 2.04 -16.74
N ALA A 230 -14.25 2.12 -16.56
CA ALA A 230 -13.61 2.99 -15.57
C ALA A 230 -13.12 4.31 -16.18
N GLU A 231 -12.91 5.32 -15.33
CA GLU A 231 -12.03 6.45 -15.64
C GLU A 231 -10.58 5.97 -15.61
N ASN A 232 -9.91 5.90 -16.77
CA ASN A 232 -8.55 5.38 -16.89
C ASN A 232 -7.55 6.53 -16.96
N VAL A 233 -6.87 6.82 -15.85
CA VAL A 233 -5.89 7.89 -15.73
C VAL A 233 -4.49 7.38 -16.01
N VAL A 234 -3.75 8.10 -16.86
CA VAL A 234 -2.34 7.84 -17.16
C VAL A 234 -1.49 8.92 -16.53
N ILE A 235 -0.51 8.53 -15.72
CA ILE A 235 0.44 9.45 -15.12
C ILE A 235 1.82 9.20 -15.72
N ALA A 236 2.42 10.23 -16.30
CA ALA A 236 3.74 10.13 -16.91
C ALA A 236 4.83 9.86 -15.87
N ALA A 237 5.72 8.92 -16.22
CA ALA A 237 6.97 8.56 -15.54
C ALA A 237 6.85 7.98 -14.12
N VAL A 238 5.64 7.72 -13.60
CA VAL A 238 5.48 7.07 -12.29
C VAL A 238 5.82 5.58 -12.38
N ASP A 239 6.49 5.04 -11.37
CA ASP A 239 6.66 3.60 -11.23
C ASP A 239 5.40 2.91 -10.70
N HIS A 240 5.44 1.58 -10.65
CA HIS A 240 4.32 0.75 -10.21
C HIS A 240 3.72 1.17 -8.86
N ARG A 241 4.54 1.50 -7.85
CA ARG A 241 4.01 1.90 -6.52
C ARG A 241 3.51 3.34 -6.53
N GLU A 242 4.16 4.22 -7.28
CA GLU A 242 3.77 5.62 -7.42
C GLU A 242 2.39 5.81 -8.09
N THR A 243 1.89 4.81 -8.81
CA THR A 243 0.50 4.78 -9.35
C THR A 243 -0.59 4.88 -8.27
N ALA A 244 -0.28 4.59 -7.00
CA ALA A 244 -1.21 4.74 -5.89
C ALA A 244 -0.64 5.61 -4.74
N LEU A 245 0.67 5.52 -4.50
CA LEU A 245 1.32 6.11 -3.33
C LEU A 245 1.94 7.48 -3.58
N GLY A 246 2.10 7.87 -4.85
CA GLY A 246 2.71 9.12 -5.26
C GLY A 246 1.79 10.34 -5.11
N PRO A 247 2.35 11.56 -5.04
CA PRO A 247 1.56 12.80 -4.93
C PRO A 247 0.62 13.02 -6.13
N LYS A 248 1.04 12.62 -7.34
CA LYS A 248 0.21 12.72 -8.54
C LYS A 248 -1.00 11.77 -8.47
N ALA A 249 -0.82 10.55 -7.98
CA ALA A 249 -1.91 9.60 -7.79
C ALA A 249 -2.90 10.07 -6.71
N PHE A 250 -2.38 10.63 -5.60
CA PHE A 250 -3.20 11.27 -4.58
C PHE A 250 -4.08 12.39 -5.15
N GLU A 251 -3.53 13.27 -5.99
CA GLU A 251 -4.30 14.35 -6.60
C GLU A 251 -5.50 13.82 -7.41
N GLN A 252 -5.27 12.78 -8.22
CA GLN A 252 -6.32 12.15 -9.04
C GLN A 252 -7.38 11.49 -8.17
N ALA A 253 -6.96 10.71 -7.16
CA ALA A 253 -7.87 10.09 -6.21
C ALA A 253 -8.72 11.12 -5.46
N TYR A 254 -8.12 12.21 -4.98
CA TYR A 254 -8.84 13.27 -4.27
C TYR A 254 -9.88 13.95 -5.18
N ARG A 255 -9.50 14.29 -6.42
CA ARG A 255 -10.42 14.85 -7.42
C ARG A 255 -11.56 13.90 -7.74
N PHE A 256 -11.28 12.62 -7.89
CA PHE A 256 -12.27 11.60 -8.21
C PHE A 256 -13.33 11.46 -7.10
N ILE A 257 -12.90 11.47 -5.84
CA ILE A 257 -13.81 11.32 -4.71
C ILE A 257 -14.62 12.60 -4.47
N THR A 258 -14.00 13.77 -4.57
CA THR A 258 -14.59 15.04 -4.12
C THR A 258 -15.15 15.92 -5.24
N GLY A 259 -14.81 15.64 -6.49
CA GLY A 259 -15.12 16.49 -7.65
C GLY A 259 -14.27 17.76 -7.77
N LYS A 260 -13.26 17.97 -6.92
CA LYS A 260 -12.41 19.18 -6.91
C LYS A 260 -10.94 18.86 -6.59
N PRO A 261 -9.97 19.71 -6.98
CA PRO A 261 -8.57 19.55 -6.58
C PRO A 261 -8.39 19.51 -5.05
N PRO A 262 -7.36 18.80 -4.55
CA PRO A 262 -6.85 19.06 -3.21
C PRO A 262 -6.28 20.47 -3.12
N ALA A 263 -6.29 21.07 -1.93
CA ALA A 263 -5.64 22.35 -1.67
C ALA A 263 -4.11 22.24 -1.80
N SER A 264 -3.54 21.08 -1.45
CA SER A 264 -2.11 20.80 -1.59
C SER A 264 -1.84 19.30 -1.73
N VAL A 265 -0.77 18.94 -2.44
CA VAL A 265 -0.23 17.56 -2.47
C VAL A 265 0.93 17.37 -1.49
N ALA A 266 1.37 18.45 -0.84
CA ALA A 266 2.38 18.42 0.21
C ALA A 266 1.77 17.98 1.55
N ILE A 267 2.59 17.38 2.39
CA ILE A 267 2.21 16.98 3.74
C ILE A 267 2.46 18.18 4.67
N THR A 268 1.39 18.72 5.26
CA THR A 268 1.48 19.81 6.24
C THR A 268 1.92 19.24 7.58
N PRO A 269 3.02 19.71 8.20
CA PRO A 269 3.46 19.18 9.48
C PRO A 269 2.49 19.47 10.64
N GLU A 270 2.42 18.55 11.60
CA GLU A 270 1.80 18.74 12.91
C GLU A 270 2.86 19.25 13.91
N THR A 271 2.42 20.01 14.92
CA THR A 271 3.31 20.48 16.00
C THR A 271 3.62 19.39 17.03
N SER A 272 2.69 18.44 17.21
CA SER A 272 2.84 17.29 18.11
C SER A 272 2.64 16.03 17.29
N VAL A 273 3.64 15.15 17.29
CA VAL A 273 3.62 13.90 16.51
C VAL A 273 3.63 12.72 17.46
N VAL A 274 2.64 11.84 17.32
CA VAL A 274 2.59 10.55 18.01
C VAL A 274 2.67 9.44 16.97
N LEU A 275 3.66 8.57 17.14
CA LEU A 275 3.92 7.46 16.24
C LEU A 275 3.53 6.15 16.91
N ASN A 276 2.88 5.30 16.14
CA ASN A 276 2.55 3.94 16.50
C ASN A 276 2.54 3.06 15.24
N GLY A 277 2.52 1.76 15.44
CA GLY A 277 2.43 0.76 14.38
C GLY A 277 2.83 -0.60 14.91
N LYS A 278 3.02 -1.55 14.00
CA LYS A 278 3.36 -2.93 14.34
C LYS A 278 4.84 -3.23 14.15
N LEU A 279 5.37 -4.08 15.02
CA LEU A 279 6.65 -4.73 14.80
C LEU A 279 6.40 -6.16 14.31
N VAL A 280 6.91 -6.48 13.13
CA VAL A 280 6.68 -7.76 12.45
C VAL A 280 7.98 -8.50 12.13
N GLY A 281 7.86 -9.80 11.84
CA GLY A 281 8.99 -10.66 11.50
C GLY A 281 8.96 -11.19 10.07
N LEU A 282 9.56 -12.38 9.90
CA LEU A 282 9.78 -13.04 8.62
C LEU A 282 9.53 -14.54 8.72
N GLY A 283 9.14 -15.15 7.60
CA GLY A 283 8.91 -16.57 7.46
C GLY A 283 7.55 -17.03 7.98
N LEU A 284 7.40 -18.34 8.14
CA LEU A 284 6.18 -18.95 8.65
C LEU A 284 6.06 -18.70 10.15
N ASN A 285 5.05 -17.96 10.59
CA ASN A 285 4.75 -17.71 12.02
C ASN A 285 5.92 -17.08 12.79
N ASN A 286 6.84 -16.39 12.11
CA ASN A 286 8.09 -15.89 12.69
C ASN A 286 9.04 -16.99 13.22
N GLU A 287 8.81 -18.26 12.88
CA GLU A 287 9.63 -19.38 13.34
C GLU A 287 11.02 -19.35 12.69
N PRO A 288 12.12 -19.37 13.48
CA PRO A 288 13.47 -19.47 12.94
C PRO A 288 13.63 -20.70 12.04
N GLY A 289 14.29 -20.52 10.90
CA GLY A 289 14.53 -21.59 9.92
C GLY A 289 13.34 -21.92 9.00
N LYS A 290 12.13 -21.39 9.24
CA LYS A 290 10.96 -21.62 8.39
C LYS A 290 10.73 -20.52 7.37
N GLY A 291 11.73 -20.32 6.51
CA GLY A 291 11.72 -19.33 5.45
C GLY A 291 12.08 -17.91 5.91
N ASN A 292 12.26 -17.03 4.94
CA ASN A 292 12.64 -15.63 5.15
C ASN A 292 11.80 -14.66 4.31
N TYR A 293 10.62 -15.09 3.91
CA TYR A 293 9.66 -14.25 3.18
C TYR A 293 8.94 -13.29 4.13
N VAL A 294 8.46 -12.18 3.59
CA VAL A 294 7.74 -11.17 4.38
C VAL A 294 6.42 -11.72 4.92
N ASN A 295 6.12 -11.38 6.16
CA ASN A 295 4.80 -11.49 6.76
C ASN A 295 4.47 -10.19 7.51
N ASN A 296 3.22 -10.04 7.91
CA ASN A 296 2.73 -8.91 8.73
C ASN A 296 2.28 -9.38 10.12
N LEU A 297 2.87 -10.48 10.62
CA LEU A 297 2.53 -11.04 11.93
C LEU A 297 3.31 -10.34 13.04
N PRO A 298 2.66 -10.02 14.18
CA PRO A 298 3.33 -9.54 15.38
C PRO A 298 4.53 -10.42 15.77
N LEU A 299 5.68 -9.79 15.97
CA LEU A 299 6.87 -10.47 16.49
C LEU A 299 6.92 -10.30 18.02
N VAL A 300 6.28 -11.22 18.73
CA VAL A 300 6.15 -11.19 20.19
C VAL A 300 7.50 -11.44 20.86
N GLY A 301 7.76 -10.75 21.97
CA GLY A 301 9.00 -10.89 22.73
C GLY A 301 10.17 -10.10 22.18
N THR A 302 9.95 -9.31 21.12
CA THR A 302 10.93 -8.35 20.61
C THR A 302 11.12 -7.17 21.56
N SER A 303 12.36 -6.69 21.67
CA SER A 303 12.69 -5.40 22.27
C SER A 303 12.87 -4.36 21.17
N LEU A 304 12.24 -3.20 21.35
CA LEU A 304 12.44 -1.98 20.55
C LEU A 304 13.05 -0.89 21.42
N GLU A 305 14.04 -0.20 20.88
CA GLU A 305 14.55 1.06 21.39
C GLU A 305 14.53 2.13 20.28
N VAL A 306 14.19 3.37 20.62
CA VAL A 306 14.21 4.49 19.67
C VAL A 306 15.15 5.58 20.17
N TYR A 307 16.06 6.02 19.31
CA TYR A 307 17.06 7.05 19.61
C TYR A 307 16.91 8.22 18.65
N ALA A 308 17.00 9.44 19.18
CA ALA A 308 17.25 10.61 18.34
C ALA A 308 18.70 10.58 17.83
N VAL A 309 18.90 10.90 16.55
CA VAL A 309 20.22 10.88 15.91
C VAL A 309 20.56 12.19 15.22
N ASN A 310 21.86 12.47 15.13
CA ASN A 310 22.39 13.60 14.38
C ASN A 310 22.19 13.36 12.86
N PRO A 311 21.51 14.26 12.12
CA PRO A 311 21.22 14.06 10.70
C PRO A 311 22.46 14.13 9.79
N ALA A 312 23.58 14.67 10.26
CA ALA A 312 24.84 14.71 9.52
C ALA A 312 25.68 13.44 9.71
N THR A 313 25.68 12.85 10.92
CA THR A 313 26.61 11.75 11.29
C THR A 313 25.94 10.42 11.58
N GLY A 314 24.62 10.39 11.82
CA GLY A 314 23.87 9.22 12.25
C GLY A 314 24.12 8.80 13.70
N GLU A 315 24.89 9.57 14.47
CA GLU A 315 25.20 9.27 15.87
C GLU A 315 24.02 9.58 16.80
N ARG A 316 23.83 8.74 17.82
CA ARG A 316 22.82 8.96 18.86
C ARG A 316 23.14 10.23 19.64
N LEU A 317 22.13 11.05 19.87
CA LEU A 317 22.28 12.32 20.61
C LEU A 317 22.13 12.15 22.12
N GLY A 318 21.74 10.97 22.60
CA GLY A 318 21.49 10.72 24.00
C GLY A 318 20.98 9.30 24.25
N PRO A 319 20.42 9.03 25.46
CA PRO A 319 19.80 7.75 25.76
C PRO A 319 18.57 7.49 24.89
N ALA A 320 18.07 6.25 24.91
CA ALA A 320 16.84 5.88 24.21
C ALA A 320 15.67 6.73 24.71
N LEU A 321 14.93 7.33 23.78
CA LEU A 321 13.72 8.12 24.05
C LEU A 321 12.48 7.24 24.23
N HIS A 322 12.53 6.02 23.68
CA HIS A 322 11.46 5.03 23.81
C HIS A 322 12.04 3.64 23.97
N ARG A 323 11.41 2.83 24.81
CA ARG A 323 11.73 1.42 25.03
C ARG A 323 10.42 0.64 25.11
N LYS A 324 10.32 -0.45 24.37
CA LYS A 324 9.10 -1.27 24.33
C LYS A 324 9.42 -2.74 24.15
N SER A 325 8.78 -3.59 24.95
CA SER A 325 8.65 -5.02 24.67
C SER A 325 7.35 -5.28 23.91
N ILE A 326 7.44 -6.03 22.82
CA ILE A 326 6.32 -6.26 21.91
C ILE A 326 5.44 -7.42 22.41
N GLY A 327 4.16 -7.11 22.60
CA GLY A 327 3.13 -8.06 23.00
C GLY A 327 2.39 -8.69 21.81
N ALA A 328 1.31 -9.43 22.11
CA ALA A 328 0.52 -10.15 21.11
C ALA A 328 -0.19 -9.24 20.09
N ASP A 329 -0.42 -7.97 20.42
CA ASP A 329 -0.97 -6.97 19.50
C ASP A 329 0.05 -6.47 18.47
N GLY A 330 1.34 -6.72 18.69
CA GLY A 330 2.45 -6.25 17.87
C GLY A 330 2.74 -4.76 17.99
N ALA A 331 1.98 -4.02 18.81
CA ALA A 331 2.05 -2.56 18.84
C ALA A 331 3.32 -2.08 19.54
N TRP A 332 4.05 -1.16 18.90
CA TRP A 332 5.29 -0.65 19.46
C TRP A 332 5.20 0.76 20.05
N GLY A 333 4.18 1.53 19.67
CA GLY A 333 3.91 2.85 20.24
C GLY A 333 3.05 2.79 21.52
N PRO A 334 2.45 3.93 21.91
CA PRO A 334 2.65 5.25 21.33
C PRO A 334 4.05 5.82 21.66
N PHE A 335 4.65 6.54 20.72
CA PHE A 335 5.89 7.28 20.89
C PHE A 335 5.69 8.74 20.50
N VAL A 336 5.95 9.67 21.43
CA VAL A 336 5.89 11.11 21.16
C VAL A 336 7.19 11.53 20.49
N ALA A 337 7.13 11.87 19.21
CA ALA A 337 8.29 12.25 18.39
C ALA A 337 8.34 13.77 18.17
N ASP A 338 9.54 14.33 18.19
CA ASP A 338 9.82 15.63 17.57
C ASP A 338 9.73 15.49 16.03
N PRO A 339 8.88 16.30 15.35
CA PRO A 339 8.68 16.23 13.91
C PRO A 339 9.87 16.67 13.05
N LYS A 340 10.93 17.21 13.66
CA LYS A 340 12.14 17.68 12.98
C LYS A 340 13.34 16.76 13.18
N MET A 341 13.20 15.73 14.02
CA MET A 341 14.30 14.85 14.39
C MET A 341 14.35 13.60 13.53
N ASN A 342 15.57 13.17 13.21
CA ASN A 342 15.84 11.85 12.66
C ASN A 342 15.93 10.84 13.80
N TYR A 343 15.48 9.61 13.53
CA TYR A 343 15.47 8.54 14.52
C TYR A 343 16.19 7.28 14.02
N GLU A 344 16.82 6.59 14.95
CA GLU A 344 17.25 5.19 14.83
C GLU A 344 16.30 4.31 15.64
N PHE A 345 15.67 3.35 14.99
CA PHE A 345 14.90 2.28 15.61
C PHE A 345 15.77 1.03 15.70
N VAL A 346 15.98 0.52 16.92
CA VAL A 346 16.82 -0.66 17.19
C VAL A 346 15.93 -1.80 17.64
N ILE A 347 15.91 -2.86 16.85
CA ILE A 347 15.06 -4.03 17.05
C ILE A 347 15.93 -5.22 17.43
N SER A 348 15.62 -5.89 18.54
CA SER A 348 16.29 -7.11 18.97
C SER A 348 15.29 -8.22 19.27
N ALA A 349 15.43 -9.35 18.59
CA ALA A 349 14.56 -10.51 18.73
C ALA A 349 15.33 -11.82 18.53
N PRO A 350 14.99 -12.91 19.26
CA PRO A 350 15.60 -14.22 19.04
C PRO A 350 15.44 -14.71 17.60
N GLY A 351 16.52 -15.19 17.00
CA GLY A 351 16.51 -15.69 15.61
C GLY A 351 16.52 -14.60 14.53
N PHE A 352 16.72 -13.34 14.91
CA PHE A 352 16.90 -12.19 14.01
C PHE A 352 18.25 -11.51 14.26
N ALA A 353 18.65 -10.65 13.33
CA ALA A 353 19.74 -9.72 13.54
C ALA A 353 19.25 -8.51 14.36
N THR A 354 20.15 -7.87 15.11
CA THR A 354 19.86 -6.55 15.66
C THR A 354 19.67 -5.60 14.49
N THR A 355 18.42 -5.19 14.25
CA THR A 355 18.03 -4.43 13.07
C THR A 355 17.99 -2.95 13.42
N HIS A 356 18.78 -2.15 12.71
CA HIS A 356 18.84 -0.70 12.85
C HIS A 356 18.13 -0.06 11.67
N ILE A 357 17.07 0.71 11.92
CA ILE A 357 16.34 1.44 10.88
C ILE A 357 16.49 2.93 11.16
N TYR A 358 17.18 3.64 10.26
CA TYR A 358 17.31 5.09 10.29
C TYR A 358 16.24 5.72 9.41
N ARG A 359 15.48 6.67 9.95
CA ARG A 359 14.39 7.35 9.23
C ARG A 359 14.51 8.86 9.31
N SER A 360 14.14 9.51 8.20
CA SER A 360 13.85 10.93 8.12
C SER A 360 12.76 11.35 9.12
N PRO A 361 12.64 12.65 9.44
CA PRO A 361 11.64 13.12 10.38
C PRO A 361 10.21 12.80 9.96
N PHE A 362 9.34 12.59 10.95
CA PHE A 362 7.93 12.32 10.75
C PHE A 362 7.15 13.64 10.86
N PRO A 363 6.62 14.20 9.76
CA PRO A 363 5.93 15.49 9.81
C PRO A 363 4.57 15.41 10.51
N ARG A 364 3.96 14.22 10.63
CA ARG A 364 2.63 14.04 11.22
C ARG A 364 2.55 12.73 12.01
N SER A 365 1.59 12.65 12.92
CA SER A 365 1.27 11.43 13.67
C SER A 365 0.80 10.30 12.75
N SER A 366 1.04 9.04 13.14
CA SER A 366 0.55 7.89 12.38
C SER A 366 0.48 6.64 13.24
N GLU A 367 -0.57 5.83 13.04
CA GLU A 367 -0.74 4.51 13.66
C GLU A 367 -0.21 3.37 12.75
N TYR A 368 0.36 3.70 11.58
CA TYR A 368 0.74 2.74 10.54
C TYR A 368 2.25 2.68 10.30
N VAL A 369 3.07 3.11 11.26
CA VAL A 369 4.52 3.06 11.13
C VAL A 369 5.00 1.63 11.44
N GLN A 370 5.07 0.77 10.43
CA GLN A 370 5.48 -0.61 10.64
C GLN A 370 7.00 -0.77 10.61
N LEU A 371 7.50 -1.59 11.53
CA LEU A 371 8.91 -1.94 11.67
C LEU A 371 9.07 -3.44 11.45
N ARG A 372 10.17 -3.85 10.81
CA ARG A 372 10.43 -5.26 10.53
C ARG A 372 11.79 -5.67 11.08
N ALA A 373 11.82 -6.78 11.83
CA ALA A 373 13.06 -7.44 12.20
C ALA A 373 13.61 -8.24 11.01
N GLU A 374 14.90 -8.15 10.77
CA GLU A 374 15.55 -8.70 9.58
C GLU A 374 16.61 -9.73 9.96
N ARG A 375 16.98 -10.58 8.99
CA ARG A 375 18.07 -11.55 9.12
C ARG A 375 19.18 -11.21 8.15
N ILE A 376 20.42 -11.44 8.56
CA ILE A 376 21.58 -11.31 7.66
C ILE A 376 21.59 -12.53 6.73
N ALA A 377 21.58 -12.28 5.42
CA ALA A 377 21.72 -13.33 4.43
C ALA A 377 23.12 -13.95 4.50
N ASP A 378 23.24 -15.26 4.27
CA ASP A 378 24.54 -15.95 4.30
C ASP A 378 25.56 -15.33 3.35
N ALA A 379 25.07 -14.90 2.18
CA ALA A 379 25.87 -14.23 1.17
C ALA A 379 26.44 -12.88 1.63
N ASP A 380 25.99 -12.31 2.75
CA ASP A 380 26.45 -11.01 3.27
C ASP A 380 27.33 -11.13 4.53
N ARG A 381 27.58 -12.35 5.02
CA ARG A 381 28.35 -12.60 6.26
C ARG A 381 29.84 -12.24 6.17
N ASP A 382 30.35 -12.07 4.95
CA ASP A 382 31.72 -11.64 4.66
C ASP A 382 31.93 -10.11 4.84
N ALA A 383 30.85 -9.33 4.91
CA ALA A 383 30.93 -7.88 5.05
C ALA A 383 31.31 -7.45 6.47
N LYS A 384 31.95 -6.27 6.60
CA LYS A 384 32.11 -5.60 7.92
C LYS A 384 30.78 -5.05 8.41
N SER A 385 29.98 -4.48 7.51
CA SER A 385 28.61 -4.04 7.77
C SER A 385 27.76 -4.20 6.51
N VAL A 386 26.45 -4.40 6.67
CA VAL A 386 25.48 -4.43 5.58
C VAL A 386 24.51 -3.27 5.76
N VAL A 387 24.52 -2.34 4.80
CA VAL A 387 23.63 -1.18 4.78
C VAL A 387 22.71 -1.26 3.56
N THR A 388 21.41 -1.16 3.78
CA THR A 388 20.41 -1.17 2.72
C THR A 388 19.66 0.16 2.68
N LEU A 389 19.73 0.88 1.56
CA LEU A 389 18.84 2.00 1.27
C LEU A 389 17.49 1.44 0.83
N VAL A 390 16.40 1.86 1.46
CA VAL A 390 15.04 1.37 1.19
C VAL A 390 14.16 2.53 0.72
N ARG A 391 13.43 2.30 -0.36
CA ARG A 391 12.36 3.18 -0.88
C ARG A 391 11.01 2.45 -0.79
N PRO A 392 10.27 2.57 0.32
CA PRO A 392 9.07 1.75 0.50
C PRO A 392 7.92 2.08 -0.45
N ARG A 393 7.78 3.34 -0.89
CA ARG A 393 6.64 3.79 -1.75
C ARG A 393 6.99 3.92 -3.23
N GLY A 394 8.11 3.35 -3.68
CA GLY A 394 8.54 3.43 -5.07
C GLY A 394 9.64 2.44 -5.43
N TYR A 395 10.06 2.47 -6.68
CA TYR A 395 11.20 1.70 -7.21
C TYR A 395 12.27 2.64 -7.77
N PHE A 396 13.54 2.36 -7.56
CA PHE A 396 14.64 3.08 -8.18
C PHE A 396 14.76 2.71 -9.66
N GLY A 397 14.99 3.70 -10.53
CA GLY A 397 15.37 3.50 -11.93
C GLY A 397 16.06 4.72 -12.53
N VAL A 398 17.24 4.52 -13.14
CA VAL A 398 17.96 5.57 -13.87
C VAL A 398 17.55 5.58 -15.35
N PRO A 399 17.56 6.74 -16.06
CA PRO A 399 17.99 8.07 -15.60
C PRO A 399 16.88 8.90 -14.93
N ARG A 400 15.70 8.32 -14.67
CA ARG A 400 14.58 9.05 -14.04
C ARG A 400 14.95 9.56 -12.66
N ASP A 401 15.61 8.71 -11.87
CA ASP A 401 15.94 8.99 -10.48
C ASP A 401 17.42 9.32 -10.30
N ASP A 402 17.70 10.25 -9.39
CA ASP A 402 19.02 10.43 -8.79
C ASP A 402 19.07 9.66 -7.47
N VAL A 403 19.88 8.60 -7.41
CA VAL A 403 19.99 7.72 -6.26
C VAL A 403 21.45 7.45 -5.96
N SER A 404 21.84 7.62 -4.69
CA SER A 404 23.19 7.30 -4.25
C SER A 404 23.21 6.57 -2.91
N LEU A 405 24.22 5.71 -2.74
CA LEU A 405 24.52 5.08 -1.46
C LEU A 405 26.04 5.08 -1.28
N ASP A 406 26.49 5.74 -0.22
CA ASP A 406 27.90 5.86 0.14
C ASP A 406 28.76 6.45 -0.99
N GLY A 407 28.26 7.53 -1.61
CA GLY A 407 28.93 8.24 -2.72
C GLY A 407 28.84 7.54 -4.08
N LYS A 408 28.31 6.32 -4.17
CA LYS A 408 28.10 5.62 -5.44
C LYS A 408 26.78 6.03 -6.08
N ASN A 409 26.81 6.50 -7.33
CA ASN A 409 25.64 6.95 -8.09
C ASN A 409 25.69 6.43 -9.54
N PRO A 410 24.76 5.53 -9.96
CA PRO A 410 23.82 4.82 -9.10
C PRO A 410 24.53 3.76 -8.25
N PRO A 411 23.98 3.39 -7.08
CA PRO A 411 24.50 2.28 -6.30
C PRO A 411 24.18 0.93 -6.97
N GLY A 412 24.91 -0.11 -6.55
CA GLY A 412 24.72 -1.46 -7.07
C GLY A 412 23.29 -1.97 -6.88
N GLY A 413 22.75 -2.61 -7.93
CA GLY A 413 21.39 -3.17 -7.95
C GLY A 413 20.30 -2.20 -8.43
N VAL A 414 20.62 -0.92 -8.67
CA VAL A 414 19.69 0.01 -9.32
C VAL A 414 19.72 -0.21 -10.84
N PRO A 415 18.57 -0.53 -11.47
CA PRO A 415 18.48 -0.79 -12.90
C PRO A 415 18.49 0.50 -13.73
N SER A 416 18.89 0.38 -15.00
CA SER A 416 18.58 1.36 -16.03
C SER A 416 17.25 1.00 -16.71
N GLY A 417 16.45 1.99 -17.06
CA GLY A 417 15.14 1.82 -17.69
C GLY A 417 14.01 1.67 -16.67
N VAL A 418 13.18 0.62 -16.83
CA VAL A 418 11.98 0.40 -16.00
C VAL A 418 12.39 0.28 -14.52
N PRO A 419 11.82 1.10 -13.62
CA PRO A 419 12.13 1.03 -12.20
C PRO A 419 11.64 -0.29 -11.58
N VAL A 420 12.56 -1.10 -11.03
CA VAL A 420 12.22 -2.42 -10.47
C VAL A 420 12.76 -2.73 -9.08
N ALA A 421 13.68 -1.92 -8.55
CA ALA A 421 14.35 -2.19 -7.27
C ALA A 421 13.88 -1.21 -6.19
N SER A 422 13.26 -1.68 -5.11
CA SER A 422 12.86 -0.82 -3.98
C SER A 422 13.94 -0.71 -2.91
N THR A 423 15.10 -1.33 -3.16
CA THR A 423 16.25 -1.36 -2.26
C THR A 423 17.55 -1.29 -3.04
N ALA A 424 18.56 -0.62 -2.49
CA ALA A 424 19.94 -0.71 -2.94
C ALA A 424 20.82 -1.14 -1.75
N LYS A 425 21.65 -2.16 -1.93
CA LYS A 425 22.44 -2.76 -0.85
C LYS A 425 23.92 -2.43 -1.01
N LEU A 426 24.56 -2.09 0.09
CA LEU A 426 26.00 -1.91 0.22
C LEU A 426 26.56 -2.90 1.23
N LYS A 427 27.57 -3.65 0.80
CA LYS A 427 28.53 -4.30 1.69
C LYS A 427 29.65 -3.31 2.01
N VAL A 428 29.78 -2.94 3.28
CA VAL A 428 30.89 -2.14 3.80
C VAL A 428 32.04 -3.11 4.10
N LEU A 429 33.20 -2.87 3.48
CA LEU A 429 34.36 -3.78 3.55
C LEU A 429 35.57 -3.15 4.24
N ASP A 430 35.58 -1.84 4.36
CA ASP A 430 36.67 -1.04 4.94
C ASP A 430 36.58 -1.02 6.47
N GLU A 431 35.60 -0.31 7.04
CA GLU A 431 35.49 -0.10 8.49
C GLU A 431 34.02 -0.14 8.94
N ALA A 432 33.74 -0.89 10.01
CA ALA A 432 32.44 -0.86 10.67
C ALA A 432 32.26 0.45 11.47
N ASN A 433 31.05 0.71 11.92
CA ASN A 433 30.64 1.85 12.73
C ASN A 433 30.80 3.23 12.09
N ARG A 434 31.36 3.41 10.89
CA ARG A 434 31.38 4.72 10.21
C ARG A 434 30.00 5.16 9.74
N ALA A 435 29.86 6.45 9.41
CA ALA A 435 28.66 6.98 8.79
C ALA A 435 28.52 6.50 7.33
N VAL A 436 27.29 6.20 6.91
CA VAL A 436 26.91 5.87 5.53
C VAL A 436 25.74 6.77 5.14
N VAL A 437 25.86 7.39 3.96
CA VAL A 437 24.86 8.33 3.42
C VAL A 437 24.06 7.65 2.31
N GLY A 438 22.74 7.63 2.43
CA GLY A 438 21.83 7.33 1.34
C GLY A 438 21.14 8.60 0.85
N ALA A 439 20.97 8.74 -0.46
CA ALA A 439 20.22 9.85 -1.04
C ALA A 439 19.32 9.40 -2.19
N PHE A 440 18.16 10.03 -2.31
CA PHE A 440 17.21 9.80 -3.39
C PHE A 440 16.42 11.07 -3.70
N ASN A 441 16.53 11.60 -4.92
CA ASN A 441 15.77 12.76 -5.41
C ASN A 441 15.68 13.92 -4.39
N GLY A 442 16.82 14.26 -3.76
CA GLY A 442 16.92 15.34 -2.77
C GLY A 442 16.66 14.93 -1.30
N GLU A 443 16.06 13.77 -1.04
CA GLU A 443 15.99 13.22 0.32
C GLU A 443 17.35 12.60 0.69
N ARG A 444 17.85 12.88 1.90
CA ARG A 444 19.15 12.39 2.41
C ARG A 444 18.99 11.81 3.81
N ILE A 445 19.51 10.60 4.02
CA ILE A 445 19.52 9.90 5.31
C ILE A 445 20.93 9.42 5.63
N VAL A 446 21.33 9.53 6.89
CA VAL A 446 22.63 9.04 7.39
C VAL A 446 22.38 8.05 8.52
N GLY A 447 23.09 6.92 8.48
CA GLY A 447 23.12 5.94 9.56
C GLY A 447 24.52 5.43 9.82
N ARG A 448 24.68 4.65 10.89
CA ARG A 448 25.96 4.01 11.26
C ARG A 448 26.03 2.60 10.70
N ALA A 449 27.20 2.23 10.17
CA ALA A 449 27.48 0.92 9.59
C ALA A 449 27.75 -0.14 10.69
N TRP A 450 26.73 -0.51 11.46
CA TRP A 450 26.86 -1.47 12.57
C TRP A 450 27.43 -2.85 12.14
N PRO A 451 28.26 -3.49 12.98
CA PRO A 451 29.05 -4.64 12.59
C PRO A 451 28.23 -5.93 12.39
N VAL A 452 28.43 -6.58 11.24
CA VAL A 452 27.88 -7.92 10.95
C VAL A 452 28.42 -8.99 11.91
N ALA A 453 29.66 -8.83 12.38
CA ALA A 453 30.31 -9.74 13.33
C ALA A 453 29.52 -9.87 14.65
N ASP A 454 28.83 -8.80 15.06
CA ASP A 454 27.98 -8.77 16.25
C ASP A 454 26.50 -9.06 15.90
N ASN A 455 26.23 -9.54 14.68
CA ASN A 455 24.91 -9.86 14.14
C ASN A 455 23.98 -8.63 13.98
N HIS A 456 24.52 -7.50 13.52
CA HIS A 456 23.75 -6.28 13.20
C HIS A 456 23.48 -6.12 11.70
N ILE A 457 22.36 -5.49 11.36
CA ILE A 457 21.99 -5.10 9.99
C ILE A 457 21.37 -3.69 9.98
N VAL A 458 21.64 -2.92 8.92
CA VAL A 458 21.29 -1.50 8.86
C VAL A 458 20.43 -1.17 7.65
N PHE A 459 19.38 -0.38 7.89
CA PHE A 459 18.47 0.14 6.89
C PHE A 459 18.41 1.66 6.97
N LEU A 460 18.57 2.32 5.83
CA LEU A 460 18.28 3.75 5.65
C LEU A 460 16.95 3.82 4.91
N GLU A 461 15.86 4.12 5.60
CA GLU A 461 14.52 4.06 5.03
C GLU A 461 13.99 5.46 4.68
N LEU A 462 13.80 5.68 3.39
CA LEU A 462 13.29 6.92 2.82
C LEU A 462 11.79 7.11 3.13
N MET A 463 11.40 8.37 3.34
CA MET A 463 10.00 8.74 3.53
C MET A 463 9.22 8.77 2.21
N ASN A 464 9.86 9.22 1.13
CA ASN A 464 9.26 9.57 -0.16
C ASN A 464 8.19 8.59 -0.68
#